data_AF-A0A430E1R8-F1
#
_entry.id   AF-A0A430E1R8-F1
#
_cell.length_a   1.000
_cell.length_b   1.000
_cell.length_c   1.000
_cell.angle_alpha   90.00
_cell.angle_beta   90.00
_cell.angle_gamma   90.00
#
_symmetry.space_group_name_H-M   'P 1'
#
loop_
_entity.id
_entity.type
_entity.pdbx_description
1 polymer ?
#
loop_
_entity_poly.entity_id
_entity_poly.type
_entity_poly.pdbx_seq_one_letter_code
_entity_poly.pdbx_strand_id
1 'polypeptide(L)'
;MSDIVDYAAEITDEHIALGIALARVPIAAGQPGECEDCGEYMPRIVNGQCGFCRDGRTPPPGWEPPVARPLTQEEPSMANGRSVMLPGSATAAIGLLERHARDNDISLGLAAAQLIERGAPAEPAPREVVTLDLFAIGADVLLAHLGERIDQSGELDALKRENAALGAELEAAKAKLAQVSAALSA
;
A
#
# COMPACT_ATOMS: atom_id res chain seq x y z
N MET A 1 26.10 4.69 5.93
CA MET A 1 25.75 5.92 6.65
C MET A 1 24.30 6.16 6.26
N SER A 2 23.35 5.74 7.09
CA SER A 2 21.94 6.00 6.81
C SER A 2 21.70 7.48 6.97
N ASP A 3 21.04 8.10 6.01
CA ASP A 3 20.65 9.49 6.11
C ASP A 3 19.27 9.61 6.80
N ILE A 4 18.79 10.85 6.93
CA ILE A 4 17.50 11.13 7.57
C ILE A 4 16.34 10.48 6.78
N VAL A 5 16.50 10.30 5.47
CA VAL A 5 15.48 9.68 4.61
C VAL A 5 15.39 8.19 4.91
N ASP A 6 16.54 7.53 5.05
CA ASP A 6 16.60 6.11 5.41
C ASP A 6 15.93 5.86 6.77
N TYR A 7 16.23 6.69 7.78
CA TYR A 7 15.64 6.56 9.12
C TYR A 7 14.12 6.83 9.13
N ALA A 8 13.65 7.79 8.33
CA ALA A 8 12.22 8.06 8.19
C ALA A 8 11.47 6.89 7.53
N ALA A 9 12.11 6.21 6.57
CA ALA A 9 11.55 5.01 5.95
C ALA A 9 11.42 3.86 6.96
N GLU A 10 12.45 3.60 7.76
CA GLU A 10 12.44 2.57 8.81
C GLU A 10 11.28 2.78 9.82
N ILE A 11 11.09 4.01 10.32
CA ILE A 11 9.99 4.34 11.22
C ILE A 11 8.62 4.12 10.56
N THR A 12 8.52 4.43 9.27
CA THR A 12 7.26 4.28 8.53
C THR A 12 6.92 2.80 8.37
N ASP A 13 7.91 1.97 8.03
CA ASP A 13 7.75 0.53 7.89
C ASP A 13 7.36 -0.13 9.22
N GLU A 14 7.97 0.28 10.33
CA GLU A 14 7.59 -0.19 11.67
C GLU A 14 6.14 0.15 12.01
N HIS A 15 5.70 1.39 11.74
CA HIS A 15 4.31 1.79 11.97
C HIS A 15 3.32 1.01 11.10
N ILE A 16 3.65 0.77 9.82
CA ILE A 16 2.81 -0.04 8.93
C ILE A 16 2.73 -1.48 9.44
N ALA A 17 3.86 -2.06 9.85
CA ALA A 17 3.91 -3.42 10.36
C ALA A 17 3.05 -3.58 11.63
N LEU A 18 3.15 -2.63 12.57
CA LEU A 18 2.30 -2.59 13.76
C LEU A 18 0.82 -2.43 13.41
N GLY A 19 0.50 -1.53 12.48
CA GLY A 19 -0.87 -1.33 12.00
C GLY A 19 -1.48 -2.59 11.40
N ILE A 20 -0.73 -3.30 10.55
CA ILE A 20 -1.17 -4.57 9.96
C ILE A 20 -1.35 -5.63 11.04
N ALA A 21 -0.42 -5.74 11.99
CA ALA A 21 -0.50 -6.71 13.07
C ALA A 21 -1.75 -6.49 13.95
N LEU A 22 -2.06 -5.24 14.27
CA LEU A 22 -3.26 -4.87 15.04
C LEU A 22 -4.56 -5.03 14.25
N ALA A 23 -4.53 -4.78 12.93
CA ALA A 23 -5.69 -4.90 12.05
C ALA A 23 -6.04 -6.35 11.69
N ARG A 24 -5.20 -7.34 12.03
CA ARG A 24 -5.48 -8.78 11.86
C ARG A 24 -6.53 -9.26 12.84
N VAL A 25 -7.76 -8.79 12.68
CA VAL A 25 -8.94 -9.38 13.31
C VAL A 25 -9.54 -10.39 12.34
N PRO A 26 -9.87 -11.63 12.79
CA PRO A 26 -10.54 -12.59 11.95
C PRO A 26 -11.86 -12.01 11.43
N ILE A 27 -11.92 -11.79 10.13
CA ILE A 27 -13.12 -11.28 9.46
C ILE A 27 -14.11 -12.46 9.37
N ALA A 28 -15.17 -12.42 10.17
CA ALA A 28 -16.19 -13.46 10.15
C ALA A 28 -16.77 -13.64 8.73
N ALA A 29 -16.84 -14.89 8.27
CA ALA A 29 -17.52 -15.21 7.01
C ALA A 29 -19.00 -14.84 7.16
N GLY A 30 -19.47 -13.95 6.28
CA GLY A 30 -20.89 -13.57 6.28
C GLY A 30 -21.68 -14.44 5.32
N GLN A 31 -22.99 -14.51 5.52
CA GLN A 31 -23.91 -15.19 4.61
C GLN A 31 -24.78 -14.16 3.88
N PRO A 32 -25.19 -14.42 2.63
CA PRO A 32 -26.13 -13.55 1.95
C PRO A 32 -27.51 -13.62 2.64
N GLY A 33 -28.18 -12.49 2.82
CA GLY A 33 -29.45 -12.42 3.52
C GLY A 33 -29.95 -10.99 3.76
N GLU A 34 -31.07 -10.88 4.47
CA GLU A 34 -31.67 -9.61 4.89
C GLU A 34 -31.05 -9.13 6.21
N CYS A 35 -30.80 -7.82 6.30
CA CYS A 35 -30.29 -7.18 7.52
C CYS A 35 -31.40 -7.02 8.57
N GLU A 36 -31.17 -7.44 9.81
CA GLU A 36 -32.13 -7.33 10.90
C GLU A 36 -32.44 -5.87 11.31
N ASP A 37 -31.50 -4.95 11.08
CA ASP A 37 -31.67 -3.53 11.47
C ASP A 37 -32.36 -2.69 10.39
N CYS A 38 -31.93 -2.84 9.13
CA CYS A 38 -32.40 -1.98 8.03
C CYS A 38 -33.33 -2.68 7.03
N GLY A 39 -33.50 -4.00 7.11
CA GLY A 39 -34.36 -4.77 6.20
C GLY A 39 -33.81 -4.93 4.77
N GLU A 40 -32.61 -4.45 4.51
CA GLU A 40 -32.02 -4.52 3.16
C GLU A 40 -31.32 -5.87 2.94
N TYR A 41 -31.51 -6.43 1.76
CA TYR A 41 -30.78 -7.63 1.34
C TYR A 41 -29.34 -7.28 1.00
N MET A 42 -28.40 -8.01 1.59
CA MET A 42 -26.97 -7.78 1.42
C MET A 42 -26.28 -9.10 1.06
N PRO A 43 -25.28 -9.07 0.17
CA PRO A 43 -24.53 -10.27 -0.19
C PRO A 43 -23.71 -10.84 0.98
N ARG A 44 -23.52 -10.04 2.04
CA ARG A 44 -22.77 -10.42 3.23
C ARG A 44 -23.38 -9.81 4.49
N ILE A 45 -24.04 -10.66 5.26
CA ILE A 45 -24.54 -10.41 6.61
C ILE A 45 -23.65 -11.11 7.63
N VAL A 46 -23.27 -10.40 8.69
CA VAL A 46 -22.48 -10.95 9.81
C VAL A 46 -23.25 -10.66 11.08
N ASN A 47 -23.60 -11.71 11.84
CA ASN A 47 -24.41 -11.60 13.07
C ASN A 47 -25.72 -10.82 12.86
N GLY A 48 -26.45 -11.10 11.77
CA GLY A 48 -27.73 -10.44 11.47
C GLY A 48 -27.61 -9.03 10.90
N GLN A 49 -26.42 -8.42 10.91
CA GLN A 49 -26.22 -7.03 10.47
C GLN A 49 -25.46 -6.93 9.14
N CYS A 50 -25.83 -5.93 8.33
CA CYS A 50 -25.08 -5.53 7.15
C CYS A 50 -23.83 -4.72 7.54
N GLY A 51 -22.90 -4.53 6.59
CA GLY A 51 -21.68 -3.78 6.83
C GLY A 51 -21.94 -2.33 7.30
N PHE A 52 -22.96 -1.67 6.76
CA PHE A 52 -23.31 -0.30 7.14
C PHE A 52 -23.86 -0.20 8.56
N CYS A 53 -24.84 -1.04 8.92
CA CYS A 53 -25.43 -1.08 10.26
C CYS A 53 -24.40 -1.48 11.31
N ARG A 54 -23.61 -2.53 11.05
CA ARG A 54 -22.55 -3.00 11.96
C ARG A 54 -21.49 -1.93 12.20
N ASP A 55 -21.08 -1.21 11.16
CA ASP A 55 -20.01 -0.22 11.24
C ASP A 55 -20.53 1.18 11.62
N GLY A 56 -21.86 1.35 11.79
CA GLY A 56 -22.50 2.63 12.14
C GLY A 56 -22.39 3.70 11.04
N ARG A 57 -22.30 3.29 9.77
CA ARG A 57 -22.08 4.19 8.62
C ARG A 57 -23.34 4.32 7.79
N THR A 58 -23.63 5.54 7.32
CA THR A 58 -24.68 5.76 6.32
C THR A 58 -24.17 5.35 4.95
N PRO A 59 -24.96 4.60 4.14
CA PRO A 59 -24.64 4.36 2.75
C PRO A 59 -24.46 5.68 1.98
N PRO A 60 -23.53 5.76 1.02
CA PRO A 60 -23.39 6.96 0.20
C PRO A 60 -24.66 7.22 -0.63
N PRO A 61 -24.97 8.49 -0.97
CA PRO A 61 -26.15 8.81 -1.76
C PRO A 61 -26.06 8.14 -3.15
N GLY A 62 -27.16 7.51 -3.59
CA GLY A 62 -27.22 6.75 -4.83
C GLY A 62 -26.60 5.34 -4.74
N TRP A 63 -26.27 4.88 -3.54
CA TRP A 63 -25.88 3.49 -3.31
C TRP A 63 -27.11 2.58 -3.37
N GLU A 64 -27.08 1.59 -4.26
CA GLU A 64 -28.04 0.49 -4.29
C GLU A 64 -27.32 -0.80 -3.91
N PRO A 65 -27.96 -1.69 -3.14
CA PRO A 65 -27.40 -2.99 -2.83
C PRO A 65 -27.15 -3.74 -4.15
N PRO A 66 -25.96 -4.34 -4.33
CA PRO A 66 -25.71 -5.15 -5.50
C PRO A 66 -26.75 -6.27 -5.50
N VAL A 67 -27.65 -6.25 -6.47
CA VAL A 67 -28.61 -7.33 -6.70
C VAL A 67 -27.76 -8.59 -6.81
N ALA A 68 -27.97 -9.55 -5.91
CA ALA A 68 -27.26 -10.81 -6.01
C ALA A 68 -27.64 -11.41 -7.36
N ARG A 69 -26.76 -11.23 -8.35
CA ARG A 69 -26.84 -12.07 -9.53
C ARG A 69 -26.76 -13.47 -8.97
N PRO A 70 -27.74 -14.35 -9.23
CA PRO A 70 -27.54 -15.75 -8.96
C PRO A 70 -26.17 -16.08 -9.56
N LEU A 71 -25.29 -16.68 -8.76
CA LEU A 71 -24.08 -17.29 -9.27
C LEU A 71 -24.57 -18.41 -10.18
N THR A 72 -25.01 -18.08 -11.39
CA THR A 72 -25.03 -18.99 -12.50
C THR A 72 -23.61 -19.52 -12.50
N GLN A 73 -23.47 -20.81 -12.21
CA GLN A 73 -22.22 -21.51 -12.46
C GLN A 73 -21.86 -21.14 -13.89
N GLU A 74 -20.89 -20.23 -14.04
CA GLU A 74 -20.38 -19.90 -15.35
C GLU A 74 -19.75 -21.20 -15.79
N GLU A 75 -20.47 -21.96 -16.63
CA GLU A 75 -19.85 -22.96 -17.49
C GLU A 75 -18.62 -22.28 -18.06
N PRO A 76 -17.43 -22.92 -17.96
CA PRO A 76 -16.15 -22.26 -18.22
C PRO A 76 -16.26 -21.48 -19.50
N SER A 77 -16.43 -20.18 -19.34
CA SER A 77 -16.65 -19.28 -20.43
C SER A 77 -15.38 -19.40 -21.25
N MET A 78 -15.52 -19.84 -22.50
CA MET A 78 -14.55 -19.60 -23.56
C MET A 78 -14.51 -18.08 -23.83
N ALA A 79 -14.39 -17.28 -22.77
CA ALA A 79 -14.19 -15.87 -22.81
C ALA A 79 -12.96 -15.68 -23.66
N ASN A 80 -13.16 -15.06 -24.81
CA ASN A 80 -12.11 -14.48 -25.62
C ASN A 80 -11.17 -13.77 -24.66
N GLY A 81 -10.06 -14.43 -24.35
CA GLY A 81 -9.08 -13.91 -23.42
C GLY A 81 -8.74 -12.55 -23.96
N ARG A 82 -9.06 -11.49 -23.19
CA ARG A 82 -8.51 -10.18 -23.47
C ARG A 82 -7.01 -10.44 -23.50
N SER A 83 -6.44 -10.43 -24.71
CA SER A 83 -5.03 -10.71 -24.91
C SER A 83 -4.31 -9.73 -24.01
N VAL A 84 -3.76 -10.23 -22.91
CA VAL A 84 -2.88 -9.43 -22.07
C VAL A 84 -1.78 -9.01 -23.03
N MET A 85 -1.80 -7.73 -23.41
CA MET A 85 -0.82 -7.18 -24.33
C MET A 85 0.51 -7.27 -23.61
N LEU A 86 1.29 -8.28 -23.98
CA LEU A 86 2.63 -8.46 -23.43
C LEU A 86 3.50 -7.31 -23.94
N PRO A 87 4.37 -6.73 -23.10
CA PRO A 87 5.35 -5.76 -23.57
C PRO A 87 6.26 -6.41 -24.61
N GLY A 88 6.78 -5.61 -25.55
CA GLY A 88 7.60 -6.13 -26.67
C GLY A 88 8.78 -7.00 -26.22
N SER A 89 9.37 -6.71 -25.05
CA SER A 89 10.42 -7.52 -24.44
C SER A 89 9.97 -8.95 -24.10
N ALA A 90 8.77 -9.10 -23.54
CA ALA A 90 8.21 -10.41 -23.21
C ALA A 90 7.94 -11.23 -24.47
N THR A 91 7.39 -10.60 -25.52
CA THR A 91 7.16 -11.25 -26.82
C THR A 91 8.47 -11.68 -27.48
N ALA A 92 9.52 -10.86 -27.41
CA ALA A 92 10.85 -11.19 -27.94
C ALA A 92 11.49 -12.37 -27.18
N ALA A 93 11.36 -12.39 -25.86
CA ALA A 93 11.86 -13.49 -25.02
C ALA A 93 11.14 -14.82 -25.31
N ILE A 94 9.81 -14.79 -25.48
CA ILE A 94 9.02 -15.96 -25.88
C ILE A 94 9.50 -16.47 -27.25
N GLY A 95 9.70 -15.58 -28.22
CA GLY A 95 10.19 -15.98 -29.54
C GLY A 95 11.59 -16.62 -29.50
N LEU A 96 12.48 -16.15 -28.62
CA LEU A 96 13.81 -16.75 -28.42
C LEU A 96 13.69 -18.14 -27.80
N LEU A 97 12.82 -18.29 -26.80
CA LEU A 97 12.53 -19.56 -26.13
C LEU A 97 11.99 -20.61 -27.11
N GLU A 98 11.01 -20.25 -27.93
CA GLU A 98 10.39 -21.14 -28.91
C GLU A 98 11.37 -21.58 -30.00
N ARG A 99 12.25 -20.69 -30.46
CA ARG A 99 13.31 -21.05 -31.41
C ARG A 99 14.29 -22.04 -30.79
N HIS A 100 14.77 -21.75 -29.57
CA HIS A 100 15.72 -22.62 -28.88
C HIS A 100 15.13 -24.02 -28.60
N ALA A 101 13.85 -24.08 -28.20
CA ALA A 101 13.14 -25.34 -28.00
C ALA A 101 13.06 -26.16 -29.30
N ARG A 102 12.72 -25.51 -30.43
CA ARG A 102 12.60 -26.15 -31.74
C ARG A 102 13.95 -26.63 -32.28
N ASP A 103 14.99 -25.82 -32.19
CA ASP A 103 16.31 -26.12 -32.75
C ASP A 103 17.01 -27.29 -32.03
N ASN A 104 16.61 -27.56 -30.78
CA ASN A 104 17.20 -28.61 -29.95
C ASN A 104 16.25 -29.79 -29.67
N ASP A 105 15.03 -29.77 -30.22
CA ASP A 105 13.98 -30.77 -29.96
C ASP A 105 13.73 -31.02 -28.45
N ILE A 106 13.62 -29.93 -27.67
CA ILE A 106 13.39 -29.96 -26.23
C ILE A 106 12.11 -29.23 -25.82
N SER A 107 11.61 -29.51 -24.61
CA SER A 107 10.45 -28.81 -24.07
C SER A 107 10.76 -27.33 -23.77
N LEU A 108 9.72 -26.47 -23.81
CA LEU A 108 9.86 -25.03 -23.48
C LEU A 108 10.44 -24.80 -22.08
N GLY A 109 10.08 -25.63 -21.10
CA GLY A 109 10.62 -25.51 -19.74
C GLY A 109 12.13 -25.78 -19.68
N LEU A 110 12.60 -26.81 -20.42
CA LEU A 110 14.03 -27.13 -20.48
C LEU A 110 14.80 -26.08 -21.30
N ALA A 111 14.20 -25.57 -22.37
CA ALA A 111 14.76 -24.46 -23.15
C ALA A 111 14.95 -23.20 -22.28
N ALA A 112 13.98 -22.88 -21.40
CA ALA A 112 14.05 -21.73 -20.51
C ALA A 112 15.19 -21.89 -19.51
N ALA A 113 15.30 -23.06 -18.88
CA ALA A 113 16.38 -23.37 -17.94
C ALA A 113 17.76 -23.21 -18.58
N GLN A 114 17.96 -23.77 -19.78
CA GLN A 114 19.24 -23.66 -20.50
C GLN A 114 19.60 -22.22 -20.89
N LEU A 115 18.62 -21.41 -21.27
CA LEU A 115 18.85 -20.00 -21.62
C LEU A 115 19.21 -19.16 -20.39
N ILE A 116 18.58 -19.44 -19.24
CA ILE A 116 18.91 -18.83 -17.94
C ILE A 116 20.33 -19.20 -17.52
N GLU A 117 20.68 -20.49 -17.59
CA GLU A 117 22.03 -20.98 -17.23
C GLU A 117 23.13 -20.38 -18.10
N ARG A 118 22.85 -20.15 -19.39
CA ARG A 118 23.79 -19.51 -20.32
C ARG A 118 23.93 -18.00 -20.13
N GLY A 119 23.14 -17.41 -19.23
CA GLY A 119 23.09 -15.97 -19.01
C GLY A 119 22.67 -15.22 -20.27
N ALA A 120 21.76 -15.79 -21.07
CA ALA A 120 21.27 -15.15 -22.28
C ALA A 120 20.81 -13.72 -21.93
N PRO A 121 21.46 -12.68 -22.48
CA PRO A 121 21.14 -11.32 -22.11
C PRO A 121 19.70 -11.09 -22.57
N ALA A 122 18.81 -10.75 -21.63
CA ALA A 122 17.59 -10.05 -22.00
C ALA A 122 18.06 -8.74 -22.64
N GLU A 123 18.11 -8.69 -23.97
CA GLU A 123 18.38 -7.45 -24.68
C GLU A 123 17.42 -6.41 -24.08
N PRO A 124 17.93 -5.36 -23.43
CA PRO A 124 17.06 -4.37 -22.83
C PRO A 124 16.27 -3.78 -23.98
N ALA A 125 14.94 -3.92 -23.93
CA ALA A 125 14.07 -3.29 -24.92
C ALA A 125 14.48 -1.81 -25.06
N PRO A 126 14.47 -1.25 -26.28
CA PRO A 126 14.76 0.15 -26.48
C PRO A 126 13.90 0.95 -25.51
N ARG A 127 14.55 1.57 -24.51
CA ARG A 127 13.87 2.42 -23.56
C ARG A 127 13.47 3.66 -24.33
N GLU A 128 12.21 3.73 -24.73
CA GLU A 128 11.61 4.98 -25.14
C GLU A 128 11.58 5.87 -23.89
N VAL A 129 12.57 6.75 -23.77
CA VAL A 129 12.64 7.73 -22.70
C VAL A 129 11.55 8.75 -22.98
N VAL A 130 10.37 8.52 -22.43
CA VAL A 130 9.32 9.54 -22.38
C VAL A 130 9.79 10.58 -21.38
N THR A 131 10.41 11.65 -21.87
CA THR A 131 10.67 12.86 -21.09
C THR A 131 9.33 13.55 -20.85
N LEU A 132 8.68 13.21 -19.74
CA LEU A 132 7.60 14.03 -19.19
C LEU A 132 8.22 15.32 -18.66
N ASP A 133 7.93 16.43 -19.32
CA ASP A 133 8.31 17.76 -18.86
C ASP A 133 7.45 18.13 -17.64
N LEU A 134 7.86 17.64 -16.47
CA LEU A 134 7.21 17.88 -15.18
C LEU A 134 7.06 19.39 -14.86
N PHE A 135 7.88 20.25 -15.47
CA PHE A 135 7.77 21.70 -15.35
C PHE A 135 6.57 22.29 -16.09
N ALA A 136 6.10 21.64 -17.17
CA ALA A 136 4.98 22.14 -17.97
C ALA A 136 3.60 21.84 -17.37
N ILE A 137 3.48 20.87 -16.46
CA ILE A 137 2.18 20.39 -15.95
C ILE A 137 1.95 20.70 -14.47
N GLY A 138 2.99 20.97 -13.67
CA GLY A 138 2.85 20.87 -12.21
C GLY A 138 3.01 22.13 -11.37
N ALA A 139 3.77 23.12 -11.82
CA ALA A 139 4.29 24.15 -10.91
C ALA A 139 3.18 25.04 -10.33
N ASP A 140 2.26 25.52 -11.17
CA ASP A 140 1.19 26.43 -10.74
C ASP A 140 0.15 25.72 -9.85
N VAL A 141 -0.14 24.44 -10.15
CA VAL A 141 -1.07 23.61 -9.34
C VAL A 141 -0.45 23.30 -7.98
N LEU A 142 0.84 22.98 -7.93
CA LEU A 142 1.57 22.77 -6.68
C LEU A 142 1.66 24.06 -5.85
N LEU A 143 1.94 25.20 -6.47
CA LEU A 143 1.99 26.50 -5.80
C LEU A 143 0.62 26.91 -5.26
N ALA A 144 -0.47 26.68 -6.00
CA ALA A 144 -1.82 26.94 -5.54
C ALA A 144 -2.17 26.07 -4.32
N HIS A 145 -1.85 24.78 -4.35
CA HIS A 145 -2.07 23.87 -3.20
C HIS A 145 -1.20 24.19 -1.98
N LEU A 146 0.02 24.69 -2.19
CA LEU A 146 0.90 25.11 -1.10
C LEU A 146 0.44 26.44 -0.48
N GLY A 147 -0.15 27.34 -1.26
CA GLY A 147 -0.71 28.61 -0.77
C GLY A 147 -1.98 28.44 0.08
N GLU A 148 -2.73 27.35 -0.11
CA GLU A 148 -3.92 27.02 0.68
C GLU A 148 -3.59 26.30 2.01
N ARG A 149 -2.32 25.90 2.23
CA ARG A 149 -1.93 25.30 3.50
C ARG A 149 -1.88 26.37 4.59
N ILE A 150 -2.55 26.08 5.70
CA ILE A 150 -2.47 26.86 6.93
C ILE A 150 -1.01 26.94 7.36
N ASP A 151 -0.49 28.15 7.52
CA ASP A 151 0.87 28.38 8.04
C ASP A 151 0.96 27.88 9.48
N GLN A 152 1.53 26.68 9.66
CA GLN A 152 1.75 26.03 10.95
C GLN A 152 3.08 26.43 11.60
N SER A 153 3.83 27.37 11.02
CA SER A 153 5.14 27.78 11.55
C SER A 153 5.04 28.31 12.98
N GLY A 154 3.99 29.10 13.28
CA GLY A 154 3.74 29.62 14.62
C GLY A 154 3.42 28.53 15.66
N GLU A 155 2.66 27.50 15.26
CA GLU A 155 2.33 26.35 16.12
C GLU A 155 3.58 25.52 16.40
N LEU A 156 4.40 25.27 15.37
CA LEU A 156 5.67 24.56 15.51
C LEU A 156 6.64 25.31 16.45
N ASP A 157 6.72 26.63 16.36
CA ASP A 157 7.58 27.45 17.23
C ASP A 157 7.04 27.55 18.66
N ALA A 158 5.72 27.47 18.87
CA ALA A 158 5.16 27.32 20.20
C ALA A 158 5.55 25.97 20.82
N LEU A 159 5.39 24.88 20.06
CA LEU A 159 5.68 23.52 20.50
C LEU A 159 7.17 23.30 20.79
N LYS A 160 8.07 23.91 20.00
CA LYS A 160 9.51 23.93 20.28
C LYS A 160 9.85 24.62 21.59
N ARG A 161 9.20 25.75 21.90
CA ARG A 161 9.42 26.48 23.16
C ARG A 161 8.93 25.68 24.36
N GLU A 162 7.77 25.04 24.25
CA GLU A 162 7.24 24.16 25.28
C GLU A 162 8.16 22.96 25.55
N ASN A 163 8.61 22.27 24.49
CA ASN A 163 9.55 21.16 24.63
C ASN A 163 10.89 21.58 25.26
N ALA A 164 11.39 22.77 24.92
CA ALA A 164 12.60 23.32 25.54
C ALA A 164 12.41 23.58 27.05
N ALA A 165 11.24 24.08 27.46
CA ALA A 165 10.90 24.29 28.86
C ALA A 165 10.81 22.97 29.63
N LEU A 166 10.10 21.96 29.09
CA LEU A 166 10.01 20.63 29.69
C LEU A 166 11.38 19.95 29.80
N GLY A 167 12.24 20.11 28.79
CA GLY A 167 13.62 19.62 28.84
C GLY A 167 14.42 20.25 29.98
N ALA A 168 14.30 21.55 30.19
CA ALA A 168 14.98 22.24 31.30
C ALA A 168 14.46 21.78 32.68
N GLU A 169 13.15 21.55 32.81
CA GLU A 169 12.56 21.02 34.05
C GLU A 169 13.03 19.59 34.35
N LEU A 170 13.11 18.73 33.33
CA LEU A 170 13.61 17.36 33.46
C LEU A 170 15.07 17.34 33.95
N GLU A 171 15.93 18.16 33.37
CA GLU A 171 17.34 18.25 33.78
C GLU A 171 17.48 18.80 35.20
N ALA A 172 16.68 19.80 35.58
CA ALA A 172 16.63 20.29 36.96
C ALA A 172 16.16 19.22 37.95
N ALA A 173 15.17 18.39 37.58
CA ALA A 173 14.70 17.28 38.39
C ALA A 173 15.76 16.19 38.54
N LYS A 174 16.47 15.83 37.46
CA LYS A 174 17.60 14.88 37.51
C LYS A 174 18.72 15.38 38.42
N ALA A 175 19.06 16.67 38.35
CA ALA A 175 20.07 17.28 39.21
C ALA A 175 19.69 17.20 40.70
N LYS A 176 18.42 17.49 41.04
CA LYS A 176 17.90 17.34 42.41
C LYS A 176 17.95 15.90 42.88
N LEU A 177 17.57 14.94 42.02
CA LEU A 177 17.61 13.52 42.35
C LEU A 177 19.04 13.04 42.59
N ALA A 178 20.02 13.51 41.81
CA ALA A 178 21.43 13.23 42.01
C ALA A 178 21.98 13.81 43.33
N GLN A 179 21.52 15.00 43.74
CA GLN A 179 21.90 15.58 45.04
C GLN A 179 21.34 14.76 46.21
N VAL A 180 20.08 14.33 46.12
CA VAL A 180 19.45 13.50 47.16
C VAL A 180 20.11 12.12 47.25
N SER A 181 20.43 11.49 46.11
CA SER A 181 21.11 10.19 46.12
C SER A 181 22.52 10.29 46.72
N ALA A 182 23.27 11.35 46.43
CA ALA A 182 24.56 11.60 47.04
C ALA A 182 24.46 11.78 48.56
N ALA A 183 23.46 12.52 49.05
CA ALA A 183 23.23 12.74 50.47
C ALA A 183 22.82 11.47 51.23
N LEU A 184 22.12 10.53 50.58
CA LEU A 184 21.75 9.24 51.18
C LEU A 184 22.92 8.24 51.24
N SER A 185 23.94 8.42 50.40
CA SER A 185 25.12 7.56 50.33
C SER A 185 26.29 8.01 51.23
N ALA A 186 26.19 9.18 51.86
CA ALA A 186 27.19 9.75 52.76
C ALA A 186 26.83 9.51 54.23
#